data_AF-A0A0C3AN43-F1
#
_entry.id   AF-A0A0C3AN43-F1
#
_cell.length_a   1.000
_cell.length_b   1.000
_cell.length_c   1.000
_cell.angle_alpha   90.00
_cell.angle_beta   90.00
_cell.angle_gamma   90.00
#
_symmetry.space_group_name_H-M   'P 1'
#
loop_
_entity.id
_entity.type
_entity.pdbx_description
1 polymer ?
#
loop_
_entity_poly.entity_id
_entity_poly.type
_entity_poly.pdbx_seq_one_letter_code
_entity_poly.pdbx_strand_id
1 'polypeptide(L)'
;ASLEASRIAQIGGDKIPAKMHVRRPGRDNWSYIGRVGIFQELTHKAPIVVVRLQSNDKVVATFSENSNISVDKRGNFIVVASVEPAGVISYSLHAQTNND
;
A
#
# COMPACT_ATOMS: atom_id res chain seq x y z
N ALA A 1 8.22 -22.22 -19.07
CA ALA A 1 8.28 -21.05 -18.19
C ALA A 1 8.02 -21.54 -16.76
N SER A 2 9.03 -21.43 -15.90
CA SER A 2 9.32 -22.32 -14.78
C SER A 2 8.38 -22.16 -13.56
N LEU A 3 8.10 -23.27 -12.87
CA LEU A 3 7.54 -23.35 -11.52
C LEU A 3 8.23 -22.40 -10.50
N GLU A 4 9.46 -21.98 -10.79
CA GLU A 4 10.18 -20.95 -10.04
C GLU A 4 9.49 -19.58 -10.07
N ALA A 5 8.90 -19.17 -11.19
CA ALA A 5 8.18 -17.90 -11.29
C ALA A 5 6.90 -17.93 -10.43
N SER A 6 6.23 -19.09 -10.38
CA SER A 6 5.08 -19.32 -9.50
C SER A 6 5.48 -19.40 -8.02
N ARG A 7 6.68 -19.94 -7.70
CA ARG A 7 7.22 -19.92 -6.34
C ARG A 7 7.61 -18.53 -5.88
N ILE A 8 8.19 -17.69 -6.74
CA ILE A 8 8.49 -16.28 -6.38
C ILE A 8 7.18 -15.50 -6.13
N ALA A 9 6.12 -15.79 -6.89
CA ALA A 9 4.79 -15.24 -6.62
C ALA A 9 4.14 -15.78 -5.33
N GLN A 10 4.57 -16.95 -4.85
CA GLN A 10 4.04 -17.64 -3.67
C GLN A 10 4.92 -17.51 -2.41
N ILE A 11 6.13 -16.94 -2.54
CA ILE A 11 7.04 -16.54 -1.45
C ILE A 11 6.90 -15.02 -1.16
N GLY A 12 5.82 -14.38 -1.61
CA GLY A 12 5.41 -13.05 -1.14
C GLY A 12 4.63 -13.20 0.15
N GLY A 13 5.23 -12.84 1.28
CA GLY A 13 4.70 -13.05 2.63
C GLY A 13 3.27 -12.54 2.85
N ASP A 14 2.62 -13.08 3.88
CA ASP A 14 1.25 -12.77 4.29
C ASP A 14 0.83 -11.34 3.98
N LYS A 15 -0.20 -11.19 3.14
CA LYS A 15 -0.77 -9.88 2.85
C LYS A 15 -1.35 -9.28 4.13
N ILE A 16 -1.14 -8.00 4.35
CA ILE A 16 -1.79 -7.28 5.46
C ILE A 16 -3.09 -6.68 4.91
N PRO A 17 -4.28 -7.19 5.31
CA PRO A 17 -5.55 -6.60 4.89
C PRO A 17 -5.74 -5.25 5.57
N ALA A 18 -6.19 -4.24 4.82
CA ALA A 18 -6.45 -2.91 5.38
C ALA A 18 -7.63 -2.20 4.70
N LYS A 19 -8.18 -1.19 5.35
CA LYS A 19 -9.05 -0.18 4.72
C LYS A 19 -8.22 1.06 4.39
N MET A 20 -8.44 1.62 3.20
CA MET A 20 -7.65 2.75 2.70
C MET A 20 -8.51 3.99 2.45
N HIS A 21 -8.02 5.15 2.92
CA HIS A 21 -8.47 6.46 2.48
C HIS A 21 -7.31 7.24 1.86
N VAL A 22 -7.62 8.18 0.97
CA VAL A 22 -6.62 9.06 0.34
C VAL A 22 -7.05 10.52 0.42
N ARG A 23 -6.10 11.39 0.66
CA ARG A 23 -6.22 12.84 0.52
C ARG A 23 -5.22 13.30 -0.54
N ARG A 24 -5.68 14.09 -1.50
CA ARG A 24 -4.88 14.50 -2.67
C ARG A 24 -4.61 16.00 -2.66
N PRO A 25 -3.54 16.46 -3.33
CA PRO A 25 -3.31 17.89 -3.56
C PRO A 25 -4.54 18.56 -4.15
N GLY A 26 -4.86 19.76 -3.67
CA GLY A 26 -6.04 20.52 -4.10
C GLY A 26 -7.38 19.98 -3.61
N ARG A 27 -7.41 18.87 -2.86
CA ARG A 27 -8.61 18.33 -2.19
C ARG A 27 -8.28 17.98 -0.75
N ASP A 28 -8.59 18.90 0.16
CA ASP A 28 -8.29 18.72 1.60
C ASP A 28 -9.37 17.88 2.32
N ASN A 29 -9.73 16.73 1.73
CA ASN A 29 -10.63 15.77 2.36
C ASN A 29 -10.16 14.34 2.12
N TRP A 30 -10.44 13.47 3.09
CA TRP A 30 -10.19 12.04 2.97
C TRP A 30 -11.30 11.39 2.14
N SER A 31 -10.91 10.65 1.10
CA SER A 31 -11.82 9.86 0.27
C SER A 31 -11.56 8.38 0.49
N TYR A 32 -12.59 7.59 0.80
CA TYR A 32 -12.47 6.14 0.92
C TYR A 32 -12.17 5.51 -0.44
N ILE A 33 -11.16 4.65 -0.49
CA ILE A 33 -10.71 3.98 -1.72
C ILE A 33 -11.19 2.52 -1.75
N GLY A 34 -11.24 1.86 -0.60
CA GLY A 34 -11.68 0.47 -0.51
C GLY A 34 -10.91 -0.36 0.51
N ARG A 35 -11.20 -1.66 0.51
CA ARG A 35 -10.37 -2.67 1.16
C ARG A 35 -9.18 -2.97 0.25
N VAL A 36 -7.99 -3.04 0.84
CA VAL A 36 -6.73 -3.29 0.15
C VAL A 36 -5.98 -4.45 0.78
N GLY A 37 -5.13 -5.08 -0.01
CA GLY A 37 -4.03 -5.92 0.47
C GLY A 37 -2.73 -5.14 0.36
N ILE A 38 -1.95 -5.14 1.42
CA ILE A 38 -0.58 -4.59 1.43
C ILE A 38 0.38 -5.77 1.31
N PHE A 39 1.24 -5.71 0.30
CA PHE A 39 2.19 -6.76 -0.05
C PHE A 39 3.61 -6.21 0.01
N GLN A 40 4.54 -6.99 0.53
CA GLN A 40 5.96 -6.75 0.31
C GLN A 40 6.41 -7.61 -0.87
N GLU A 41 6.89 -6.97 -1.92
CA GLU A 41 7.36 -7.64 -3.14
C GLU A 41 8.86 -7.42 -3.31
N LEU A 42 9.56 -8.46 -3.74
CA LEU A 42 10.97 -8.36 -4.07
C LEU A 42 11.11 -8.04 -5.56
N THR A 43 11.65 -6.87 -5.88
CA THR A 43 12.12 -6.59 -7.24
C THR A 43 13.57 -7.04 -7.41
N HIS A 44 14.07 -7.10 -8.64
CA HIS A 44 15.47 -7.45 -8.92
C HIS A 44 16.51 -6.54 -8.22
N LYS A 45 16.11 -5.39 -7.67
CA LYS A 45 17.00 -4.41 -7.07
C LYS A 45 16.79 -4.25 -5.56
N ALA A 46 15.54 -4.20 -5.11
CA ALA A 46 15.18 -3.91 -3.72
C ALA A 46 13.74 -4.36 -3.39
N PRO A 47 13.39 -4.57 -2.11
CA PRO A 47 12.01 -4.76 -1.70
C PRO A 47 11.18 -3.49 -1.95
N ILE A 48 9.92 -3.68 -2.34
CA ILE A 48 8.92 -2.63 -2.49
C ILE A 48 7.65 -3.02 -1.73
N VAL A 49 6.89 -2.02 -1.30
CA VAL A 49 5.55 -2.20 -0.74
C VAL A 49 4.53 -1.86 -1.81
N VAL A 50 3.65 -2.80 -2.13
CA VAL A 50 2.59 -2.64 -3.11
C VAL A 50 1.24 -2.73 -2.43
N VAL A 51 0.36 -1.76 -2.68
CA VAL A 51 -1.00 -1.73 -2.16
C VAL A 51 -1.96 -1.99 -3.31
N ARG A 52 -2.76 -3.05 -3.22
CA ARG A 52 -3.75 -3.44 -4.23
C ARG A 52 -5.16 -3.43 -3.68
N LEU A 53 -6.13 -3.00 -4.50
CA LEU A 53 -7.56 -3.17 -4.18
C LEU A 53 -7.91 -4.66 -4.10
N GLN A 54 -8.64 -5.07 -3.07
CA GLN A 54 -9.11 -6.45 -2.97
C GLN A 54 -10.17 -6.82 -4.02
N SER A 55 -10.85 -5.81 -4.60
CA SER A 55 -11.94 -6.04 -5.55
C SER A 55 -11.50 -6.40 -6.96
N ASN A 56 -10.33 -5.94 -7.40
CA ASN A 56 -9.86 -6.10 -8.77
C ASN A 56 -8.34 -6.12 -8.92
N ASP A 57 -7.60 -6.30 -7.82
CA ASP A 57 -6.13 -6.31 -7.75
C ASP A 57 -5.42 -5.09 -8.34
N LYS A 58 -6.16 -4.00 -8.61
CA LYS A 58 -5.57 -2.76 -9.13
C LYS A 58 -4.61 -2.18 -8.09
N VAL A 59 -3.37 -1.93 -8.52
CA VAL A 59 -2.37 -1.20 -7.71
C VAL A 59 -2.85 0.24 -7.50
N VAL A 60 -2.92 0.65 -6.24
CA VAL A 60 -3.36 2.00 -5.83
C VAL A 60 -2.26 2.82 -5.17
N ALA A 61 -1.20 2.17 -4.70
CA ALA A 61 0.02 2.82 -4.25
C ALA A 61 1.21 1.85 -4.31
N THR A 62 2.41 2.40 -4.51
CA THR A 62 3.67 1.67 -4.44
C THR A 62 4.68 2.53 -3.70
N PHE A 63 5.37 1.94 -2.73
CA PHE A 63 6.44 2.59 -1.98
C PHE A 63 7.71 1.78 -2.09
N SER A 64 8.84 2.46 -2.26
CA SER A 64 10.17 1.88 -2.38
C SER A 64 11.15 2.64 -1.49
N GLU A 65 12.36 2.13 -1.34
CA GLU A 65 13.44 2.81 -0.62
C GLU A 65 13.77 4.20 -1.18
N ASN A 66 13.48 4.45 -2.47
CA ASN A 66 13.69 5.74 -3.13
C ASN A 66 12.47 6.66 -3.07
N SER A 67 11.36 6.21 -2.49
CA SER A 67 10.15 7.01 -2.39
C SER A 67 10.34 8.10 -1.33
N ASN A 68 10.03 9.35 -1.67
CA ASN A 68 10.04 10.46 -0.72
C ASN A 68 8.76 10.43 0.12
N ILE A 69 8.80 9.66 1.21
CA ILE A 69 7.66 9.42 2.09
C ILE A 69 7.94 9.83 3.54
N SER A 70 6.87 10.18 4.24
CA SER A 70 6.85 10.20 5.70
C SER A 70 5.73 9.28 6.22
N VAL A 71 5.95 8.68 7.37
CA VAL A 71 5.03 7.72 7.98
C VAL A 71 4.73 8.15 9.41
N ASP A 72 3.45 8.21 9.76
CA ASP A 72 2.96 8.59 11.09
C ASP A 72 1.94 7.56 11.58
N LYS A 73 2.10 7.04 12.81
CA LYS A 73 1.18 6.08 13.42
C LYS A 73 0.20 6.82 14.32
N ARG A 74 -1.10 6.73 14.00
CA ARG A 74 -2.18 7.41 14.73
C ARG A 74 -3.19 6.38 15.26
N GLY A 75 -2.96 5.92 16.48
CA GLY A 75 -3.80 4.91 17.10
C GLY A 75 -3.80 3.60 16.31
N ASN A 76 -4.94 3.25 15.72
CA ASN A 76 -5.17 2.01 14.97
C ASN A 76 -4.84 2.10 13.48
N PHE A 77 -4.49 3.27 12.94
CA PHE A 77 -4.11 3.40 11.53
C PHE A 77 -2.77 4.12 11.37
N ILE A 78 -2.16 3.92 10.21
CA ILE A 78 -0.98 4.69 9.79
C ILE A 78 -1.38 5.70 8.72
N VAL A 79 -0.68 6.82 8.68
CA VAL A 79 -0.73 7.78 7.59
C VAL A 79 0.62 7.77 6.89
N VAL A 80 0.61 7.54 5.59
CA VAL A 80 1.78 7.66 4.71
C VAL A 80 1.58 8.90 3.85
N ALA A 81 2.47 9.88 3.94
CA ALA A 81 2.51 10.99 3.00
C ALA A 81 3.58 10.71 1.94
N SER A 82 3.24 10.81 0.66
CA SER A 82 4.16 10.66 -0.47
C SER A 82 4.24 11.97 -1.23
N VAL A 83 5.45 12.44 -1.49
CA VAL A 83 5.70 13.61 -2.35
C VAL A 83 5.65 13.15 -3.81
N GLU A 84 4.62 13.59 -4.52
CA GLU A 84 4.46 13.34 -5.95
C GLU A 84 4.68 14.64 -6.75
N PRO A 85 4.89 14.56 -8.08
CA PRO A 85 5.07 15.76 -8.91
C PRO A 85 3.93 16.79 -8.80
N ALA A 86 2.70 16.32 -8.54
CA ALA A 86 1.52 17.17 -8.40
C ALA A 86 1.28 17.67 -6.96
N GLY A 87 2.18 17.33 -6.02
CA GLY A 87 2.08 17.67 -4.59
C GLY A 87 2.02 16.43 -3.69
N VAL A 88 1.71 16.66 -2.41
CA VAL A 88 1.69 15.58 -1.41
C VAL A 88 0.38 14.80 -1.44
N ILE A 89 0.45 13.49 -1.67
CA ILE A 89 -0.68 12.57 -1.48
C ILE A 89 -0.55 11.92 -0.11
N SER A 90 -1.60 11.96 0.70
CA SER A 90 -1.65 11.28 1.99
C SER A 90 -2.55 10.04 1.90
N TYR A 91 -2.07 8.92 2.44
CA TYR A 91 -2.75 7.64 2.47
C TYR A 91 -2.98 7.24 3.93
N SER A 92 -4.22 6.98 4.32
CA SER A 92 -4.56 6.42 5.63
C SER A 92 -4.85 4.94 5.47
N LEU A 93 -4.13 4.09 6.20
CA LEU A 93 -4.22 2.64 6.15
C LEU A 93 -4.58 2.09 7.54
N HIS A 94 -5.77 1.52 7.66
CA HIS A 94 -6.23 0.86 8.88
C HIS A 94 -6.17 -0.65 8.68
N ALA A 95 -5.19 -1.31 9.30
CA ALA A 95 -5.05 -2.75 9.26
C ALA A 95 -6.30 -3.42 9.84
N GLN A 96 -6.79 -4.46 9.17
CA GLN A 96 -7.90 -5.25 9.67
C GLN A 96 -7.33 -6.36 10.56
N THR A 97 -7.70 -6.35 11.84
CA THR A 97 -7.51 -7.51 12.71
C THR A 97 -8.61 -8.52 12.40
N ASN A 98 -8.25 -9.81 12.39
CA ASN A 98 -9.21 -10.91 12.36
C ASN A 98 -9.91 -10.97 13.73
N ASN A 99 -10.82 -10.05 13.99
CA ASN A 99 -11.80 -10.15 15.07
C ASN A 99 -13.18 -10.15 14.39
N ASP A 100 -13.55 -11.31 13.87
CA ASP A 100 -14.94 -11.76 13.87
C ASP A 100 -15.07 -12.79 15.00
#